data_AF-A0A5N5T3I7-F1
#
_entry.id   AF-A0A5N5T3I7-F1
#
_cell.length_a   1.000
_cell.length_b   1.000
_cell.length_c   1.000
_cell.angle_alpha   90.00
_cell.angle_beta   90.00
_cell.angle_gamma   90.00
#
_symmetry.space_group_name_H-M   'P 1'
#
loop_
_entity.id
_entity.type
_entity.pdbx_description
1 polymer ?
#
loop_
_entity_poly.entity_id
_entity_poly.type
_entity_poly.pdbx_seq_one_letter_code
_entity_poly.pdbx_strand_id
1 'polypeptide(L)'
;MCPLNAEAYPNSLALSTSEGITIGTIDEIQKLHIRTVPLGETPRRIAYQEETETFGVLTLRMDVMDSSGSVKQRNNQCASLGASSTSNSSVTSSLLKPAVQSPPEPGQEVETHNLLVISQNTFEVLHCHTFHPGEYALSICSTTLKDDPTVYYAVGTAIVNPEDSEPKQGRIVLFSYHDSKLTQVAEKEIKGACYRLCEFQGKLLAAIANTFAD
;
A
#
# COMPACT_ATOMS: atom_id res chain seq x y z
N MET A 1 21.64 17.81 30.10
CA MET A 1 22.34 16.51 30.01
C MET A 1 23.79 16.73 30.42
N CYS A 2 24.33 15.90 31.31
CA CYS A 2 25.73 15.96 31.71
C CYS A 2 26.31 14.54 31.91
N PRO A 3 27.63 14.36 31.67
CA PRO A 3 28.30 13.09 31.98
C PRO A 3 28.29 12.85 33.49
N LEU A 4 28.05 11.61 33.89
CA LEU A 4 28.05 11.16 35.28
C LEU A 4 28.88 9.89 35.40
N ASN A 5 30.00 9.98 36.11
CA ASN A 5 30.85 8.83 36.38
C ASN A 5 31.04 8.69 37.89
N ALA A 6 30.25 7.81 38.49
CA ALA A 6 30.28 7.52 39.92
C ALA A 6 30.43 6.01 40.14
N GLU A 7 30.85 5.59 41.34
CA GLU A 7 31.03 4.17 41.66
C GLU A 7 29.74 3.35 41.47
N ALA A 8 28.60 3.90 41.86
CA ALA A 8 27.29 3.28 41.66
C ALA A 8 26.76 3.40 40.22
N TYR A 9 27.34 4.28 39.40
CA TYR A 9 26.89 4.62 38.05
C TYR A 9 28.11 4.91 37.14
N PRO A 10 28.91 3.89 36.81
CA PRO A 10 30.07 4.07 35.94
C PRO A 10 29.64 4.38 34.51
N ASN A 11 30.38 5.25 33.81
CA ASN A 11 30.17 5.59 32.40
C ASN A 11 28.72 5.98 32.03
N SER A 12 28.04 6.70 32.92
CA SER A 12 26.63 7.05 32.79
C SER A 12 26.44 8.52 32.39
N LEU A 13 25.20 8.88 32.10
CA LEU A 13 24.75 10.24 31.83
C LEU A 13 23.55 10.56 32.69
N ALA A 14 23.49 11.81 33.15
CA ALA A 14 22.32 12.36 33.81
C ALA A 14 21.52 13.22 32.83
N LEU A 15 20.24 12.89 32.70
CA LEU A 15 19.25 13.56 31.86
C LEU A 15 18.19 14.18 32.77
N SER A 16 17.86 15.44 32.53
CA SER A 16 16.78 16.14 33.23
C SER A 16 15.69 16.46 32.24
N THR A 17 14.45 16.09 32.57
CA THR A 17 13.22 16.48 31.89
C THR A 17 12.37 17.35 32.84
N SER A 18 11.21 17.84 32.38
CA SER A 18 10.24 18.52 33.25
C SER A 18 9.59 17.59 34.29
N GLU A 19 9.66 16.28 34.07
CA GLU A 19 9.04 15.26 34.93
C GLU A 19 10.02 14.65 35.95
N GLY A 20 11.33 14.78 35.73
CA GLY A 20 12.33 14.29 36.68
C GLY A 20 13.75 14.17 36.12
N ILE A 21 14.60 13.45 36.86
CA ILE A 21 15.99 13.16 36.50
C ILE A 21 16.12 11.66 36.26
N THR A 22 16.68 11.28 35.12
CA THR A 22 17.00 9.90 34.76
C THR A 22 18.51 9.74 34.62
N ILE A 23 19.07 8.68 35.22
CA ILE A 23 20.48 8.32 35.10
C ILE A 23 20.55 7.01 34.34
N GLY A 24 21.37 6.95 33.29
CA GLY A 24 21.55 5.74 32.50
C GLY A 24 22.80 5.79 31.63
N THR A 25 23.18 4.64 31.10
CA THR A 25 24.27 4.52 30.11
C THR A 25 23.75 4.84 28.72
N ILE A 26 24.63 5.33 27.84
CA ILE A 26 24.36 5.40 26.40
C ILE A 26 24.96 4.15 25.76
N ASP A 27 24.14 3.36 25.08
CA ASP A 27 24.61 2.32 24.16
C ASP A 27 25.36 2.95 22.99
N GLU A 28 26.11 2.15 22.22
CA GLU A 28 26.73 2.64 20.98
C GLU A 28 25.73 3.46 20.18
N ILE A 29 26.12 4.68 19.81
CA ILE A 29 25.29 5.57 19.00
C ILE A 29 25.10 4.87 17.66
N GLN A 30 23.97 4.17 17.51
CA GLN A 30 23.57 3.65 16.23
C GLN A 30 23.27 4.85 15.33
N LYS A 31 24.06 5.00 14.27
CA LYS A 31 23.91 6.10 13.28
C LYS A 31 22.54 6.06 12.59
N LEU A 32 21.83 4.93 12.67
CA LEU A 32 20.51 4.72 12.09
C LEU A 32 19.67 3.85 13.06
N HIS A 33 18.56 4.38 13.57
CA HIS A 33 17.57 3.58 14.27
C HIS A 33 16.64 2.90 13.26
N ILE A 34 16.57 1.57 13.29
CA ILE A 34 15.67 0.79 12.43
C ILE A 34 14.50 0.28 13.26
N ARG A 35 13.29 0.68 12.88
CA ARG A 35 12.03 0.10 13.38
C ARG A 35 11.43 -0.80 12.32
N THR A 36 11.24 -2.08 12.64
CA THR A 36 10.60 -3.04 11.75
C THR A 36 9.11 -3.14 12.07
N VAL A 37 8.27 -3.01 11.04
CA VAL A 37 6.82 -3.25 11.12
C VAL A 37 6.49 -4.47 10.26
N PRO A 38 6.13 -5.63 10.85
CA PRO A 38 5.85 -6.83 10.07
C PRO A 38 4.50 -6.71 9.36
N LEU A 39 4.48 -6.91 8.03
CA LEU A 39 3.24 -6.92 7.24
C LEU A 39 2.68 -8.34 6.99
N GLY A 40 3.50 -9.38 7.07
CA GLY A 40 3.07 -10.76 6.77
C GLY A 40 2.65 -11.01 5.31
N GLU A 41 2.82 -10.02 4.42
CA GLU A 41 2.57 -10.07 2.98
C GLU A 41 3.61 -9.20 2.25
N THR A 42 3.64 -9.22 0.91
CA THR A 42 4.70 -8.60 0.11
C THR A 42 4.40 -7.12 -0.16
N PRO A 43 5.10 -6.14 0.44
CA PRO A 43 4.98 -4.74 0.03
C PRO A 43 5.58 -4.52 -1.36
N ARG A 44 4.93 -3.69 -2.18
CA ARG A 44 5.30 -3.42 -3.57
C ARG A 44 5.70 -1.96 -3.78
N ARG A 45 4.89 -1.03 -3.27
CA ARG A 45 5.08 0.42 -3.41
C ARG A 45 4.56 1.15 -2.18
N ILE A 46 5.11 2.33 -1.93
CA ILE A 46 4.70 3.20 -0.82
C ILE A 46 4.58 4.64 -1.31
N ALA A 47 3.59 5.36 -0.80
CA ALA A 47 3.44 6.80 -0.91
C ALA A 47 3.13 7.36 0.48
N TYR A 48 3.71 8.51 0.81
CA TYR A 48 3.35 9.28 2.00
C TYR A 48 2.36 10.37 1.62
N GLN A 49 1.37 10.61 2.47
CA GLN A 49 0.43 11.72 2.37
C GLN A 49 0.48 12.49 3.68
N GLU A 50 1.11 13.67 3.64
CA GLU A 50 1.35 14.51 4.81
C GLU A 50 0.04 15.01 5.41
N GLU A 51 -0.92 15.37 4.57
CA GLU A 51 -2.18 16.00 4.95
C GLU A 51 -3.11 15.06 5.72
N THR A 52 -2.95 13.74 5.53
CA THR A 52 -3.69 12.72 6.30
C THR A 52 -2.81 12.00 7.31
N GLU A 53 -1.51 12.34 7.39
CA GLU A 53 -0.55 11.66 8.26
C GLU A 53 -0.53 10.13 8.06
N THR A 54 -0.68 9.70 6.80
CA THR A 54 -0.75 8.28 6.45
C THR A 54 0.24 7.86 5.37
N PHE A 55 0.53 6.57 5.34
CA PHE A 55 1.19 5.89 4.24
C PHE A 55 0.19 5.08 3.44
N GLY A 56 0.18 5.25 2.12
CA GLY A 56 -0.45 4.34 1.18
C GLY A 56 0.54 3.28 0.74
N VAL A 57 0.31 2.01 1.08
CA VAL A 57 1.21 0.88 0.75
C VAL A 57 0.48 -0.11 -0.15
N LEU A 58 1.00 -0.32 -1.35
CA LEU A 58 0.53 -1.40 -2.22
C LEU A 58 1.16 -2.71 -1.76
N THR A 59 0.34 -3.73 -1.53
CA THR A 59 0.79 -5.06 -1.13
C THR A 59 0.27 -6.14 -2.07
N LEU A 60 0.94 -7.29 -2.02
CA LEU A 60 0.59 -8.53 -2.70
C LEU A 60 0.57 -9.68 -1.68
N ARG A 61 -0.55 -10.40 -1.62
CA ARG A 61 -0.73 -11.63 -0.86
C ARG A 61 -1.02 -12.79 -1.80
N MET A 62 -0.47 -13.96 -1.47
CA MET A 62 -0.81 -15.21 -2.16
C MET A 62 -1.97 -15.89 -1.43
N ASP A 63 -3.08 -16.06 -2.13
CA ASP A 63 -4.22 -16.83 -1.66
C ASP A 63 -4.39 -18.12 -2.48
N VAL A 64 -5.26 -19.03 -2.04
CA VAL A 64 -5.53 -20.31 -2.71
C VAL A 64 -7.02 -20.42 -2.99
N MET A 65 -7.38 -20.73 -4.24
CA MET A 65 -8.76 -21.00 -4.62
C MET A 65 -9.26 -22.30 -3.97
N ASP A 66 -10.36 -22.23 -3.22
CA ASP A 66 -11.03 -23.41 -2.69
C ASP A 66 -11.90 -24.08 -3.76
N SER A 67 -12.24 -25.35 -3.54
CA SER A 67 -13.21 -26.14 -4.30
C SER A 67 -14.58 -25.48 -4.45
N SER A 68 -14.94 -24.58 -3.53
CA SER A 68 -16.15 -23.75 -3.58
C SER A 68 -16.05 -22.51 -4.48
N GLY A 69 -14.89 -22.26 -5.10
CA GLY A 69 -14.60 -21.02 -5.83
C GLY A 69 -14.33 -19.81 -4.93
N SER A 70 -14.20 -20.03 -3.61
CA SER A 70 -13.86 -18.99 -2.64
C SER A 70 -12.35 -18.88 -2.46
N VAL A 71 -11.85 -17.67 -2.26
CA VAL A 71 -10.43 -17.42 -2.00
C VAL A 71 -10.12 -17.74 -0.53
N LYS A 72 -9.32 -18.78 -0.28
CA LYS A 72 -8.81 -19.16 1.05
C LYS A 72 -7.43 -18.58 1.27
N GLN A 73 -7.23 -17.96 2.42
CA GLN A 73 -5.97 -17.32 2.76
C GLN A 73 -4.91 -18.35 3.13
N ARG A 74 -3.70 -18.18 2.58
CA ARG A 74 -2.56 -19.04 2.87
C ARG A 74 -1.94 -18.70 4.23
N ASN A 75 -1.91 -17.41 4.56
CA ASN A 75 -1.36 -16.88 5.80
C ASN A 75 -2.39 -15.98 6.48
N ASN A 76 -2.74 -16.29 7.73
CA ASN A 76 -3.71 -15.52 8.51
C ASN A 76 -3.10 -14.32 9.24
N GLN A 77 -1.79 -14.08 9.09
CA GLN A 77 -1.06 -12.98 9.75
C GLN A 77 -0.74 -11.82 8.79
N CYS A 78 -1.50 -11.67 7.69
CA CYS A 78 -1.29 -10.58 6.75
C CYS A 78 -1.93 -9.27 7.26
N ALA A 79 -1.21 -8.17 7.12
CA ALA A 79 -1.62 -6.82 7.53
C ALA A 79 -2.96 -6.38 6.93
N SER A 80 -3.20 -6.74 5.66
CA SER A 80 -4.49 -6.56 4.97
C SER A 80 -5.70 -7.15 5.72
N LEU A 81 -5.50 -8.21 6.51
CA LEU A 81 -6.56 -8.89 7.27
C LEU A 81 -6.84 -8.26 8.62
N GLY A 82 -5.86 -7.53 9.16
CA GLY A 82 -5.97 -6.81 10.42
C GLY A 82 -6.44 -5.36 10.26
N ALA A 83 -6.86 -4.96 9.06
CA ALA A 83 -7.27 -3.59 8.79
C ALA A 83 -8.54 -3.22 9.58
N SER A 84 -8.57 -2.00 10.14
CA SER A 84 -9.73 -1.52 10.89
C SER A 84 -10.98 -1.33 10.02
N SER A 85 -10.79 -1.10 8.73
CA SER A 85 -11.83 -0.96 7.71
C SER A 85 -11.39 -1.61 6.41
N THR A 86 -12.35 -2.11 5.63
CA THR A 86 -12.08 -2.79 4.35
C THR A 86 -13.01 -2.31 3.25
N SER A 87 -12.50 -2.21 2.03
CA SER A 87 -13.31 -2.06 0.82
C SER A 87 -12.77 -2.93 -0.30
N ASN A 88 -13.59 -3.22 -1.32
CA ASN A 88 -13.18 -4.01 -2.47
C ASN A 88 -13.56 -3.26 -3.74
N SER A 89 -12.82 -3.51 -4.82
CA SER A 89 -13.19 -3.06 -6.17
C SER A 89 -14.58 -3.61 -6.54
N SER A 90 -15.52 -2.72 -6.83
CA SER A 90 -16.87 -3.09 -7.25
C SER A 90 -16.88 -3.62 -8.68
N VAL A 91 -17.62 -4.71 -8.90
CA VAL A 91 -17.79 -5.41 -10.20
C VAL A 91 -18.49 -4.54 -11.28
N THR A 92 -18.93 -3.33 -10.93
CA THR A 92 -19.76 -2.46 -11.77
C THR A 92 -18.98 -1.58 -12.74
N SER A 93 -17.64 -1.62 -12.76
CA SER A 93 -16.89 -1.01 -13.86
C SER A 93 -17.02 -1.90 -15.10
N SER A 94 -18.11 -1.71 -15.86
CA SER A 94 -18.36 -2.28 -17.20
C SER A 94 -17.26 -2.01 -18.24
N LEU A 95 -16.19 -1.33 -17.83
CA LEU A 95 -15.02 -0.92 -18.62
C LEU A 95 -13.93 -1.99 -18.69
N LEU A 96 -13.86 -2.90 -17.71
CA LEU A 96 -12.86 -3.97 -17.72
C LEU A 96 -13.57 -5.26 -18.14
N LYS A 97 -13.18 -5.81 -19.28
CA LYS A 97 -13.59 -7.18 -19.60
C LYS A 97 -12.91 -8.07 -18.57
N PRO A 98 -13.65 -8.92 -17.83
CA PRO A 98 -13.02 -9.93 -17.02
C PRO A 98 -12.01 -10.66 -17.91
N ALA A 99 -10.82 -10.87 -17.37
CA ALA A 99 -9.91 -11.86 -17.89
C ALA A 99 -10.75 -13.10 -18.27
N VAL A 100 -10.60 -13.63 -19.49
CA VAL A 100 -11.20 -14.93 -19.83
C VAL A 100 -10.42 -15.96 -19.02
N GLN A 101 -10.75 -16.06 -17.74
CA GLN A 101 -10.23 -17.07 -16.84
C GLN A 101 -11.18 -18.26 -16.99
N SER A 102 -10.62 -19.42 -17.36
CA SER A 102 -11.26 -20.67 -16.99
C SER A 102 -11.57 -20.62 -15.49
N PRO A 103 -12.70 -21.20 -15.03
CA PRO A 103 -13.01 -21.23 -13.62
C PRO A 103 -11.77 -21.73 -12.87
N PRO A 104 -11.24 -20.94 -11.93
CA PRO A 104 -9.97 -21.24 -11.29
C PRO A 104 -10.04 -22.61 -10.63
N GLU A 105 -9.02 -23.43 -10.88
CA GLU A 105 -9.03 -24.81 -10.39
C GLU A 105 -8.82 -24.83 -8.87
N PRO A 106 -9.47 -25.76 -8.15
CA PRO A 106 -9.26 -25.89 -6.71
C PRO A 106 -7.77 -26.13 -6.41
N GLY A 107 -7.20 -25.35 -5.50
CA GLY A 107 -5.78 -25.39 -5.15
C GLY A 107 -4.89 -24.46 -5.96
N GLN A 108 -5.42 -23.75 -6.97
CA GLN A 108 -4.67 -22.75 -7.71
C GLN A 108 -4.29 -21.56 -6.81
N GLU A 109 -3.02 -21.14 -6.87
CA GLU A 109 -2.55 -19.93 -6.19
C GLU A 109 -3.02 -18.68 -6.96
N VAL A 110 -3.57 -17.72 -6.23
CA VAL A 110 -4.09 -16.47 -6.76
C VAL A 110 -3.40 -15.29 -6.09
N GLU A 111 -2.94 -14.35 -6.91
CA GLU A 111 -2.36 -13.09 -6.45
C GLU A 111 -3.47 -12.09 -6.08
N THR A 112 -3.50 -11.68 -4.81
CA THR A 112 -4.42 -10.66 -4.29
C THR A 112 -3.65 -9.37 -4.02
N HIS A 113 -3.94 -8.33 -4.79
CA HIS A 113 -3.37 -7.00 -4.59
C HIS A 113 -4.23 -6.14 -3.68
N ASN A 114 -3.58 -5.37 -2.80
CA ASN A 114 -4.26 -4.43 -1.89
C ASN A 114 -3.59 -3.06 -1.89
N LEU A 115 -4.37 -2.04 -1.50
CA LEU A 115 -3.89 -0.75 -1.01
C LEU A 115 -4.18 -0.67 0.49
N LEU A 116 -3.13 -0.63 1.29
CA LEU A 116 -3.18 -0.37 2.73
C LEU A 116 -3.04 1.11 3.01
N VAL A 117 -3.85 1.64 3.90
CA VAL A 117 -3.65 2.96 4.53
C VAL A 117 -3.15 2.71 5.94
N ILE A 118 -1.95 3.21 6.25
CA ILE A 118 -1.23 2.96 7.50
C ILE A 118 -0.98 4.28 8.22
N SER A 119 -1.23 4.35 9.53
CA SER A 119 -0.96 5.55 10.35
C SER A 119 0.55 5.84 10.43
N GLN A 120 0.97 7.10 10.29
CA GLN A 120 2.38 7.45 10.48
C GLN A 120 2.88 7.27 11.92
N ASN A 121 2.00 7.44 12.90
CA ASN A 121 2.37 7.46 14.32
C ASN A 121 2.39 6.05 14.91
N THR A 122 1.34 5.27 14.66
CA THR A 122 1.16 3.94 15.25
C THR A 122 1.66 2.80 14.35
N PHE A 123 1.72 3.03 13.03
CA PHE A 123 1.91 2.00 12.00
C PHE A 123 0.80 0.93 11.97
N GLU A 124 -0.37 1.24 12.54
CA GLU A 124 -1.55 0.39 12.42
C GLU A 124 -2.18 0.54 11.03
N VAL A 125 -2.74 -0.57 10.53
CA VAL A 125 -3.47 -0.61 9.27
C VAL A 125 -4.87 -0.07 9.49
N LEU A 126 -5.10 1.15 9.04
CA LEU A 126 -6.37 1.86 9.20
C LEU A 126 -7.41 1.35 8.19
N HIS A 127 -7.00 1.15 6.94
CA HIS A 127 -7.89 0.69 5.86
C HIS A 127 -7.18 -0.26 4.90
N CYS A 128 -7.89 -1.26 4.39
CA CYS A 128 -7.44 -2.12 3.30
C CYS A 128 -8.44 -2.08 2.14
N HIS A 129 -7.97 -1.67 0.95
CA HIS A 129 -8.74 -1.80 -0.29
C HIS A 129 -8.20 -2.96 -1.12
N THR A 130 -9.04 -3.97 -1.38
CA THR A 130 -8.69 -5.12 -2.23
C THR A 130 -9.06 -4.83 -3.69
N PHE A 131 -8.10 -5.02 -4.59
CA PHE A 131 -8.33 -4.90 -6.04
C PHE A 131 -9.06 -6.13 -6.60
N HIS A 132 -9.53 -6.04 -7.84
CA HIS A 132 -10.24 -7.16 -8.48
C HIS A 132 -9.29 -8.37 -8.70
N PRO A 133 -9.78 -9.62 -8.69
CA PRO A 133 -8.97 -10.77 -9.08
C PRO A 133 -8.33 -10.59 -10.47
N GLY A 134 -7.02 -10.82 -10.57
CA GLY A 134 -6.25 -10.56 -11.79
C GLY A 134 -5.90 -9.08 -12.04
N GLU A 135 -6.33 -8.17 -11.17
CA GLU A 135 -5.93 -6.76 -11.21
C GLU A 135 -4.70 -6.51 -10.33
N TYR A 136 -3.60 -6.11 -10.98
CA TYR A 136 -2.32 -5.90 -10.33
C TYR A 136 -2.13 -4.42 -10.07
N ALA A 137 -1.95 -4.04 -8.80
CA ALA A 137 -1.61 -2.68 -8.42
C ALA A 137 -0.08 -2.46 -8.59
N LEU A 138 0.30 -1.56 -9.49
CA LEU A 138 1.68 -1.42 -9.98
C LEU A 138 2.38 -0.14 -9.53
N SER A 139 1.62 0.95 -9.42
CA SER A 139 2.14 2.27 -9.09
C SER A 139 1.19 3.03 -8.17
N ILE A 140 1.76 3.88 -7.31
CA ILE A 140 1.01 4.75 -6.41
C ILE A 140 1.74 6.09 -6.27
N CYS A 141 0.98 7.17 -6.14
CA CYS A 141 1.48 8.46 -5.62
C CYS A 141 0.40 9.19 -4.81
N SER A 142 0.82 9.98 -3.82
CA SER A 142 -0.06 11.00 -3.22
C SER A 142 0.02 12.26 -4.08
N THR A 143 -1.12 12.89 -4.37
CA THR A 143 -1.19 14.09 -5.22
C THR A 143 -2.44 14.90 -4.94
N THR A 144 -2.37 16.20 -5.20
CA THR A 144 -3.54 17.05 -5.50
C THR A 144 -3.63 17.25 -7.01
N LEU A 145 -4.78 17.69 -7.52
CA LEU A 145 -4.98 17.86 -8.98
C LEU A 145 -5.54 19.25 -9.27
N LYS A 146 -4.76 20.06 -9.99
CA LYS A 146 -5.07 21.45 -10.37
C LYS A 146 -5.46 22.30 -9.14
N ASP A 147 -6.69 22.83 -9.17
CA ASP A 147 -7.25 23.73 -8.17
C ASP A 147 -8.11 22.97 -7.13
N ASP A 148 -8.17 21.64 -7.20
CA ASP A 148 -8.86 20.81 -6.21
C ASP A 148 -7.97 20.64 -4.97
N PRO A 149 -8.38 21.15 -3.79
CA PRO A 149 -7.59 21.03 -2.57
C PRO A 149 -7.60 19.60 -2.00
N THR A 150 -8.43 18.71 -2.55
CA THR A 150 -8.52 17.32 -2.09
C THR A 150 -7.25 16.57 -2.42
N VAL A 151 -6.70 15.87 -1.42
CA VAL A 151 -5.55 14.99 -1.57
C VAL A 151 -6.00 13.59 -1.96
N TYR A 152 -5.27 13.00 -2.90
CA TYR A 152 -5.61 11.72 -3.50
C TYR A 152 -4.45 10.75 -3.44
N TYR A 153 -4.74 9.49 -3.14
CA TYR A 153 -3.90 8.37 -3.55
C TYR A 153 -4.29 7.97 -4.97
N ALA A 154 -3.44 8.28 -5.94
CA ALA A 154 -3.58 7.80 -7.30
C ALA A 154 -2.89 6.45 -7.43
N VAL A 155 -3.62 5.42 -7.86
CA VAL A 155 -3.10 4.06 -8.06
C VAL A 155 -3.23 3.67 -9.53
N GLY A 156 -2.12 3.22 -10.11
CA GLY A 156 -2.08 2.66 -11.46
C GLY A 156 -2.10 1.14 -11.41
N THR A 157 -3.00 0.52 -12.17
CA THR A 157 -3.20 -0.93 -12.21
C THR A 157 -3.01 -1.51 -13.62
N ALA A 158 -3.04 -2.84 -13.70
CA ALA A 158 -3.09 -3.61 -14.93
C ALA A 158 -3.97 -4.85 -14.73
N ILE A 159 -4.67 -5.29 -15.77
CA ILE A 159 -5.37 -6.58 -15.79
C ILE A 159 -4.44 -7.62 -16.41
N VAL A 160 -4.03 -8.60 -15.61
CA VAL A 160 -3.07 -9.63 -15.99
C VAL A 160 -3.81 -10.91 -16.36
N ASN A 161 -3.62 -11.35 -17.60
CA ASN A 161 -4.12 -12.63 -18.11
C ASN A 161 -2.94 -13.56 -18.34
N PRO A 162 -2.97 -14.81 -17.83
CA PRO A 162 -1.88 -15.78 -18.05
C PRO A 162 -1.61 -16.09 -19.53
N GLU A 163 -2.64 -15.99 -20.37
CA GLU A 163 -2.55 -16.25 -21.82
C GLU A 163 -1.94 -15.07 -22.61
N ASP A 164 -1.89 -13.88 -22.01
CA ASP A 164 -1.33 -12.69 -22.66
C ASP A 164 0.13 -12.50 -22.24
N SER A 165 1.01 -12.24 -23.21
CA SER A 165 2.42 -11.90 -22.92
C SER A 165 2.58 -10.56 -22.21
N GLU A 166 1.64 -9.63 -22.41
CA GLU A 166 1.63 -8.30 -21.78
C GLU A 166 0.19 -7.86 -21.45
N PRO A 167 -0.02 -7.11 -20.35
CA PRO A 167 -1.34 -6.55 -20.03
C PRO A 167 -1.81 -5.58 -21.10
N LYS A 168 -3.01 -5.80 -21.63
CA LYS A 168 -3.65 -4.94 -22.65
C LYS A 168 -4.62 -3.93 -22.06
N GLN A 169 -4.99 -4.11 -20.79
CA GLN A 169 -5.96 -3.31 -20.05
C GLN A 169 -5.40 -2.96 -18.68
N GLY A 170 -5.83 -1.82 -18.15
CA GLY A 170 -5.56 -1.37 -16.80
C GLY A 170 -6.40 -0.14 -16.50
N ARG A 171 -6.24 0.40 -15.29
CA ARG A 171 -6.87 1.67 -14.93
C ARG A 171 -6.00 2.49 -13.99
N ILE A 172 -6.26 3.79 -13.97
CA ILE A 172 -5.78 4.71 -12.94
C ILE A 172 -6.97 5.04 -12.06
N VAL A 173 -6.85 4.80 -10.75
CA VAL A 173 -7.91 5.00 -9.76
C VAL A 173 -7.46 6.07 -8.78
N LEU A 174 -8.33 7.04 -8.51
CA LEU A 174 -8.11 8.06 -7.48
C LEU A 174 -8.90 7.68 -6.24
N PHE A 175 -8.20 7.57 -5.11
CA PHE A 175 -8.81 7.36 -3.80
C PHE A 175 -8.63 8.59 -2.93
N SER A 176 -9.66 8.97 -2.19
CA SER A 176 -9.59 9.95 -1.10
C SER A 176 -9.77 9.22 0.23
N TYR A 177 -8.91 9.52 1.20
CA TYR A 177 -8.98 8.96 2.54
C TYR A 177 -9.46 10.05 3.51
N HIS A 178 -10.64 9.85 4.09
CA HIS A 178 -11.27 10.76 5.04
C HIS A 178 -12.09 9.95 6.05
N ASP A 179 -12.12 10.37 7.33
CA ASP A 179 -12.89 9.71 8.41
C ASP A 179 -12.66 8.20 8.49
N SER A 180 -11.40 7.78 8.42
CA SER A 180 -11.01 6.36 8.46
C SER A 180 -11.59 5.50 7.33
N LYS A 181 -12.02 6.13 6.23
CA LYS A 181 -12.60 5.46 5.08
C LYS A 181 -11.88 5.86 3.80
N LEU A 182 -11.43 4.86 3.05
CA LEU A 182 -10.94 5.06 1.70
C LEU A 182 -12.11 5.02 0.71
N THR A 183 -12.31 6.11 -0.02
CA THR A 183 -13.36 6.26 -1.05
C THR A 183 -12.74 6.36 -2.43
N GLN A 184 -13.23 5.58 -3.39
CA GLN A 184 -12.87 5.74 -4.79
C GLN A 184 -13.61 6.97 -5.35
N VAL A 185 -12.86 7.95 -5.83
CA VAL A 185 -13.39 9.25 -6.32
C VAL A 185 -13.50 9.26 -7.83
N ALA A 186 -12.52 8.68 -8.54
CA ALA A 186 -12.52 8.61 -9.99
C ALA A 186 -11.74 7.40 -10.49
N GLU A 187 -12.05 6.97 -11.71
CA GLU A 187 -11.26 5.98 -12.43
C GLU A 187 -11.12 6.35 -13.91
N LYS A 188 -9.99 5.94 -14.52
CA LYS A 188 -9.73 6.10 -15.94
C LYS A 188 -9.11 4.84 -16.51
N GLU A 189 -9.79 4.23 -17.47
CA GLU A 189 -9.25 3.09 -18.23
C GLU A 189 -8.04 3.50 -19.08
N ILE A 190 -7.07 2.60 -19.15
CA ILE A 190 -5.86 2.73 -19.95
C ILE A 190 -5.61 1.44 -20.75
N LYS A 191 -4.95 1.58 -21.91
CA LYS A 191 -4.64 0.46 -22.82
C LYS A 191 -3.32 -0.21 -22.48
N GLY A 192 -3.20 -0.73 -21.27
CA GLY A 192 -2.02 -1.46 -20.83
C GLY A 192 -1.75 -1.29 -19.34
N ALA A 193 -0.52 -1.57 -18.95
CA ALA A 193 -0.09 -1.51 -17.55
C ALA A 193 0.44 -0.13 -17.15
N CYS A 194 -0.05 0.43 -16.04
CA CYS A 194 0.46 1.67 -15.47
C CYS A 194 1.68 1.43 -14.56
N TYR A 195 2.88 1.42 -15.13
CA TYR A 195 4.12 1.12 -14.40
C TYR A 195 4.58 2.23 -13.46
N ARG A 196 4.25 3.49 -13.76
CA ARG A 196 4.65 4.64 -12.96
C ARG A 196 3.58 5.72 -12.97
N LEU A 197 3.35 6.30 -11.79
CA LEU A 197 2.63 7.55 -11.60
C LEU A 197 3.57 8.58 -10.97
N CYS A 198 3.41 9.83 -11.40
CA CYS A 198 4.12 10.99 -10.86
C CYS A 198 3.22 12.22 -10.94
N GLU A 199 3.13 12.97 -9.85
CA GLU A 199 2.58 14.33 -9.89
C GLU A 199 3.53 15.22 -10.72
N PHE A 200 2.96 16.10 -11.54
CA PHE A 200 3.71 17.09 -12.29
C PHE A 200 2.85 18.32 -12.61
N GLN A 201 3.11 19.43 -11.92
CA GLN A 201 2.47 20.72 -12.14
C GLN A 201 0.94 20.67 -11.99
N GLY A 202 0.46 20.05 -10.92
CA GLY A 202 -0.97 19.88 -10.64
C GLY A 202 -1.66 18.91 -11.60
N LYS A 203 -0.88 18.06 -12.28
CA LYS A 203 -1.37 17.02 -13.19
C LYS A 203 -0.72 15.69 -12.82
N LEU A 204 -1.24 14.62 -13.43
CA LEU A 204 -0.73 13.27 -13.24
C LEU A 204 -0.03 12.79 -14.53
N LEU A 205 1.27 12.52 -14.44
CA LEU A 205 2.02 11.81 -15.48
C LEU A 205 1.94 10.31 -15.21
N ALA A 206 1.59 9.54 -16.24
CA ALA A 206 1.48 8.10 -16.19
C ALA A 206 2.36 7.45 -17.26
N ALA A 207 3.22 6.52 -16.86
CA ALA A 207 3.96 5.66 -17.78
C ALA A 207 3.14 4.40 -18.05
N ILE A 208 2.59 4.31 -19.26
CA ILE A 208 1.74 3.20 -19.70
C ILE A 208 2.49 2.49 -20.83
N ALA A 209 2.82 1.21 -20.65
CA ALA A 209 3.35 0.44 -21.78
C ALA A 209 2.19 0.03 -22.68
N ASN A 210 2.35 0.28 -23.97
CA ASN A 210 1.50 -0.27 -25.01
C ASN A 210 2.40 -1.16 -25.87
N THR A 211 2.07 -2.44 -26.00
CA THR A 211 2.61 -3.27 -27.08
C THR A 211 1.97 -2.77 -28.39
N PHE A 212 2.73 -2.08 -29.23
CA PHE A 212 2.39 -2.02 -30.65
C PHE A 212 2.80 -3.37 -31.23
N ALA A 213 1.83 -4.25 -31.48
CA ALA A 213 2.05 -5.36 -32.39
C ALA A 213 1.93 -4.77 -33.81
N ASP A 214 3.03 -4.80 -34.56
CA ASP A 214 3.05 -4.53 -36.01
C ASP A 214 2.12 -5.48 -36.78
#